data_AF-A0A6C0KYD7-F1
#
_entry.id   AF-A0A6C0KYD7-F1
#
_cell.length_a   1.000
_cell.length_b   1.000
_cell.length_c   1.000
_cell.angle_alpha   90.00
_cell.angle_beta   90.00
_cell.angle_gamma   90.00
#
_symmetry.space_group_name_H-M   'P 1'
#
loop_
_entity.id
_entity.type
_entity.pdbx_description
1 polymer ?
#
loop_
_entity_poly.entity_id
_entity_poly.type
_entity_poly.pdbx_seq_one_letter_code
_entity_poly.pdbx_strand_id
1 'polypeptide(L)'
;METSRSQSMKLIERVAYDLGQPERYEELCNKYIDDSIRIKKFKDKNHPKKPKSGYMLYCEKNRARVKGSLPKSATFSDIIKKMAGEWRALSEEKKIEFNKLAEDDKSRYQQELDEYKSRIYSANVGSSQ
;
A
#
# COMPACT_ATOMS: atom_id res chain seq x y z
N MET A 1 -10.32 -18.88 2.08
CA MET A 1 -9.80 -17.67 1.42
C MET A 1 -8.78 -18.11 0.38
N GLU A 2 -9.04 -17.85 -0.89
CA GLU A 2 -8.14 -18.23 -1.98
C GLU A 2 -6.94 -17.28 -2.02
N THR A 3 -5.72 -17.80 -2.02
CA THR A 3 -4.52 -16.96 -2.08
C THR A 3 -4.25 -16.54 -3.53
N SER A 4 -3.58 -15.40 -3.71
CA SER A 4 -3.15 -14.96 -5.05
C SER A 4 -2.30 -16.02 -5.77
N ARG A 5 -1.55 -16.84 -5.01
CA ARG A 5 -0.78 -17.98 -5.50
C ARG A 5 -1.70 -19.08 -6.04
N SER A 6 -2.73 -19.46 -5.27
CA SER A 6 -3.70 -20.48 -5.66
C SER A 6 -4.47 -20.09 -6.93
N GLN A 7 -4.82 -18.81 -7.08
CA GLN A 7 -5.46 -18.30 -8.30
C GLN A 7 -4.55 -18.38 -9.53
N SER A 8 -3.28 -18.00 -9.38
CA SER A 8 -2.29 -18.12 -10.45
C SER A 8 -2.03 -19.58 -10.83
N MET A 9 -1.95 -20.51 -9.86
CA MET A 9 -1.77 -21.93 -10.14
C MET A 9 -2.96 -22.50 -10.91
N LYS A 10 -4.19 -22.17 -10.52
CA LYS A 10 -5.40 -22.58 -11.26
C LYS A 10 -5.45 -22.02 -12.68
N LEU A 11 -4.92 -20.82 -12.91
CA LEU A 11 -4.80 -20.27 -14.26
C LEU A 11 -3.79 -21.07 -15.09
N ILE A 12 -2.62 -21.38 -14.54
CA ILE A 12 -1.60 -22.21 -15.23
C ILE A 12 -2.15 -23.61 -15.51
N GLU A 13 -2.87 -24.21 -14.57
CA GLU A 13 -3.56 -25.48 -14.74
C GLU A 13 -4.50 -25.42 -15.94
N ARG A 14 -5.41 -24.45 -15.99
CA ARG A 14 -6.35 -24.28 -17.12
C ARG A 14 -5.62 -24.09 -18.46
N VAL A 15 -4.60 -23.24 -18.49
CA VAL A 15 -3.80 -23.01 -19.72
C VAL A 15 -3.09 -24.28 -20.16
N ALA A 16 -2.55 -25.08 -19.23
CA ALA A 16 -1.91 -26.35 -19.53
C ALA A 16 -2.91 -27.36 -20.12
N TYR A 17 -4.13 -27.42 -19.59
CA TYR A 17 -5.21 -28.23 -20.15
C TYR A 17 -5.65 -27.76 -21.54
N ASP A 18 -5.84 -26.46 -21.75
CA ASP A 18 -6.27 -25.89 -23.05
C ASP A 18 -5.23 -26.15 -24.16
N LEU A 19 -3.94 -26.17 -23.80
CA LEU A 19 -2.84 -26.50 -24.70
C LEU A 19 -2.63 -28.02 -24.88
N GLY A 20 -3.43 -28.85 -24.21
CA GLY A 20 -3.31 -30.31 -24.25
C GLY A 20 -2.02 -30.85 -23.60
N GLN A 21 -1.42 -30.09 -22.69
CA GLN A 21 -0.16 -30.43 -22.02
C GLN A 21 -0.31 -30.41 -20.48
N PRO A 22 -1.24 -31.19 -19.90
CA PRO A 22 -1.49 -31.18 -18.45
C PRO A 22 -0.28 -31.65 -17.63
N GLU A 23 0.58 -32.52 -18.19
CA GLU A 23 1.79 -33.00 -17.53
C GLU A 23 2.82 -31.90 -17.27
N ARG A 24 2.75 -30.79 -18.02
CA ARG A 24 3.66 -29.65 -17.86
C ARG A 24 3.21 -28.67 -16.78
N TYR A 25 2.08 -28.91 -16.13
CA TYR A 25 1.55 -28.05 -15.07
C TYR A 25 2.57 -27.80 -13.95
N GLU A 26 3.20 -28.85 -13.43
CA GLU A 26 4.19 -28.72 -12.33
C GLU A 26 5.43 -27.96 -12.78
N GLU A 27 5.93 -28.24 -14.00
CA GLU A 27 7.05 -27.51 -14.62
C GLU A 27 6.74 -26.02 -14.74
N LEU A 28 5.54 -25.67 -15.23
CA LEU A 28 5.10 -24.30 -15.44
C LEU A 28 4.86 -23.56 -14.11
N CYS A 29 4.31 -24.25 -13.10
CA CYS A 29 4.16 -23.70 -11.76
C CYS A 29 5.51 -23.37 -11.13
N ASN A 30 6.48 -24.28 -11.23
CA ASN A 30 7.84 -24.03 -10.72
C ASN A 30 8.55 -22.93 -11.51
N LYS A 31 8.31 -22.80 -12.81
CA LYS A 31 8.96 -21.77 -13.63
C LYS A 31 8.43 -20.35 -13.38
N TYR A 32 7.12 -20.21 -13.17
CA TYR A 32 6.46 -18.89 -13.15
C TYR A 32 5.84 -18.51 -11.81
N ILE A 33 5.67 -19.46 -10.89
CA ILE A 33 5.08 -19.27 -9.57
C ILE A 33 6.05 -19.77 -8.48
N ASP A 34 7.35 -19.82 -8.75
CA ASP A 34 8.33 -20.11 -7.70
C ASP A 34 8.20 -19.11 -6.53
N ASP A 35 8.37 -19.56 -5.29
CA ASP A 35 8.28 -18.70 -4.10
C ASP A 35 9.34 -17.59 -4.07
N SER A 36 10.44 -17.74 -4.83
CA SER A 36 11.43 -16.68 -5.04
C SER A 36 10.92 -15.56 -5.98
N ILE A 37 9.93 -15.85 -6.83
CA ILE A 37 9.35 -14.89 -7.77
C ILE A 37 8.28 -14.04 -7.05
N ARG A 38 8.70 -12.89 -6.53
CA ARG A 38 7.78 -11.91 -5.94
C ARG A 38 7.02 -11.15 -7.04
N ILE A 39 5.88 -11.69 -7.47
CA ILE A 39 4.96 -10.97 -8.36
C ILE A 39 4.36 -9.79 -7.59
N LYS A 40 4.79 -8.59 -7.93
CA LYS A 40 4.29 -7.36 -7.31
C LYS A 40 2.85 -7.12 -7.79
N LYS A 41 1.90 -7.10 -6.85
CA LYS A 41 0.51 -6.73 -7.16
C LYS A 41 0.47 -5.39 -7.91
N PHE A 42 -0.22 -5.36 -9.03
CA PHE A 42 -0.51 -4.13 -9.75
C PHE A 42 -1.25 -3.19 -8.81
N LYS A 43 -0.68 -2.03 -8.55
CA LYS A 43 -1.34 -0.98 -7.75
C LYS A 43 -2.02 -0.05 -8.74
N ASP A 44 -3.34 0.02 -8.68
CA ASP A 44 -4.08 1.04 -9.43
C ASP A 44 -3.58 2.42 -8.98
N LYS A 45 -3.09 3.21 -9.93
CA LYS A 45 -2.59 4.57 -9.68
C LYS A 45 -3.69 5.50 -9.18
N ASN A 46 -4.93 5.21 -9.53
CA ASN A 46 -6.07 6.01 -9.18
C ASN A 46 -6.74 5.57 -7.86
N HIS A 47 -6.25 4.49 -7.23
CA HIS A 47 -6.72 4.10 -5.90
C HIS A 47 -6.29 5.15 -4.87
N PRO A 48 -7.21 5.64 -4.02
CA PRO A 48 -6.90 6.63 -2.99
C PRO A 48 -5.79 6.17 -2.06
N LYS A 49 -4.90 7.10 -1.67
CA LYS A 49 -3.81 6.76 -0.74
C LYS A 49 -4.38 6.62 0.66
N LYS A 50 -3.94 5.58 1.38
CA LYS A 50 -4.33 5.30 2.76
C LYS A 50 -4.18 6.54 3.65
N PRO A 51 -5.08 6.72 4.65
CA PRO A 51 -4.99 7.85 5.54
C PRO A 51 -3.74 7.75 6.42
N LYS A 52 -3.20 8.92 6.77
CA LYS A 52 -2.02 9.07 7.62
C LYS A 52 -2.46 9.19 9.08
N SER A 53 -1.72 8.56 9.98
CA SER A 53 -1.91 8.75 11.42
C SER A 53 -1.33 10.08 11.90
N GLY A 54 -1.70 10.52 13.10
CA GLY A 54 -1.19 11.75 13.70
C GLY A 54 0.35 11.79 13.76
N TYR A 55 0.98 10.67 14.09
CA TYR A 55 2.44 10.54 14.06
C TYR A 55 3.03 10.67 12.65
N MET A 56 2.37 10.13 11.61
CA MET A 56 2.85 10.27 10.23
C MET A 56 2.75 11.72 9.75
N LEU A 57 1.67 12.42 10.11
CA LEU A 57 1.49 13.85 9.82
C LEU A 57 2.53 14.71 10.55
N TYR A 58 2.81 14.38 11.81
CA TYR A 58 3.92 14.99 12.55
C TYR A 58 5.26 14.75 11.84
N CYS A 59 5.56 13.52 11.44
CA CYS A 59 6.78 13.19 10.71
C CYS A 59 6.89 14.01 9.41
N GLU A 60 5.83 14.11 8.63
CA GLU A 60 5.85 14.86 7.37
C GLU A 60 6.13 16.34 7.58
N LYS A 61 5.47 16.96 8.56
CA LYS A 61 5.66 18.38 8.91
C LYS A 61 7.05 18.67 9.47
N ASN A 62 7.64 17.74 10.23
CA ASN A 62 8.87 18.00 10.98
C ASN A 62 10.12 17.35 10.36
N ARG A 63 9.98 16.44 9.39
CA ARG A 63 11.12 15.73 8.77
C ARG A 63 12.16 16.67 8.19
N ALA A 64 11.75 17.75 7.53
CA ALA A 64 12.69 18.72 6.96
C ALA A 64 13.50 19.43 8.05
N ARG A 65 12.83 19.86 9.13
CA ARG A 65 13.47 20.45 10.31
C ARG A 65 14.46 19.49 10.96
N VAL A 66 14.01 18.26 11.24
CA VAL A 66 14.83 17.25 11.90
C VAL A 66 16.03 16.87 11.04
N LYS A 67 15.84 16.71 9.72
CA LYS A 67 16.93 16.47 8.77
C LYS A 67 17.94 17.62 8.75
N GLY A 68 17.49 18.87 8.83
CA GLY A 68 18.39 20.04 8.91
C GLY A 68 19.17 20.14 10.22
N SER A 69 18.61 19.62 11.32
CA SER A 69 19.27 19.60 12.64
C SER A 69 20.29 18.48 12.81
N LEU A 70 20.34 17.53 11.88
CA LEU A 70 21.24 16.38 11.92
C LEU A 70 22.39 16.57 10.93
N PRO A 71 23.58 16.00 11.21
CA PRO A 71 24.69 16.06 10.28
C PRO A 71 24.31 15.42 8.93
N LYS A 72 24.95 15.86 7.84
CA LYS A 72 24.67 15.34 6.49
C LYS A 72 24.93 13.82 6.35
N SER A 73 25.73 13.25 7.23
CA SER A 73 25.98 11.80 7.33
C SER A 73 24.85 11.02 8.00
N ALA A 74 23.88 11.69 8.63
CA ALA A 74 22.79 11.03 9.33
C ALA A 74 21.92 10.23 8.35
N THR A 75 21.60 9.00 8.73
CA THR A 75 20.79 8.11 7.92
C THR A 75 19.31 8.42 8.07
N PHE A 76 18.49 7.89 7.16
CA PHE A 76 17.04 7.98 7.30
C PHE A 76 16.54 7.36 8.61
N SER A 77 17.19 6.30 9.09
CA SER A 77 16.89 5.67 10.37
C SER A 77 17.10 6.63 11.53
N ASP A 78 18.19 7.41 11.51
CA ASP A 78 18.50 8.38 12.57
C ASP A 78 17.48 9.52 12.61
N ILE A 79 17.02 9.98 11.45
CA ILE A 79 15.94 10.98 11.34
C ILE A 79 14.64 10.43 11.95
N ILE A 80 14.27 9.19 11.63
CA ILE A 80 13.07 8.55 12.20
C ILE A 80 13.21 8.39 13.72
N LYS A 81 14.34 7.90 14.21
CA LYS A 81 14.58 7.72 15.65
C LYS A 81 14.43 9.05 16.40
N LYS A 82 14.98 10.14 15.85
CA LYS A 82 14.84 11.47 16.43
C LYS A 82 13.38 11.95 16.45
N MET A 83 12.66 11.83 15.32
CA MET A 83 11.22 12.17 15.27
C MET A 83 10.38 11.32 16.24
N ALA A 84 10.69 10.04 16.40
CA ALA A 84 10.00 9.16 17.34
C ALA A 84 10.23 9.58 18.80
N GLY A 85 11.45 10.01 19.13
CA GLY A 85 11.78 10.59 20.43
C GLY A 85 11.02 11.89 20.69
N GLU A 86 11.07 12.83 19.74
CA GLU A 86 10.35 14.11 19.84
C GLU A 86 8.83 13.92 19.94
N TRP A 87 8.26 12.94 19.22
CA TRP A 87 6.83 12.62 19.32
C TRP A 87 6.43 12.10 20.70
N ARG A 88 7.25 11.22 21.31
CA ARG A 88 6.97 10.71 22.66
C ARG A 88 7.01 11.83 23.70
N ALA A 89 7.97 12.74 23.58
CA ALA A 89 8.14 13.90 24.45
C ALA A 89 7.14 15.04 24.16
N LEU A 90 6.39 14.98 23.06
CA LEU A 90 5.41 15.99 22.69
C LEU A 90 4.26 16.02 23.72
N SER A 91 3.77 17.23 24.03
CA SER A 91 2.62 17.41 24.93
C SER A 91 1.36 16.78 24.34
N GLU A 92 0.46 16.37 25.24
CA GLU A 92 -0.80 15.72 24.83
C GLU A 92 -1.66 16.65 23.97
N GLU A 93 -1.70 17.95 24.27
CA GLU A 93 -2.39 18.96 23.48
C GLU A 93 -1.93 18.97 22.01
N LYS A 94 -0.61 18.88 21.80
CA LYS A 94 -0.04 18.85 20.46
C LYS A 94 -0.29 17.52 19.77
N LYS A 95 -0.27 16.40 20.49
CA LYS A 95 -0.68 15.09 19.96
C LYS A 95 -2.16 15.10 19.55
N ILE A 96 -3.03 15.72 20.34
CA ILE A 96 -4.46 15.89 20.04
C ILE A 96 -4.64 16.70 18.75
N GLU A 97 -3.88 17.78 18.55
CA GLU A 97 -3.88 18.55 17.29
C GLU A 97 -3.58 17.64 16.09
N PHE A 98 -2.51 16.84 16.15
CA PHE A 98 -2.18 15.91 15.07
C PHE A 98 -3.18 14.76 14.91
N ASN A 99 -3.81 14.30 15.99
CA ASN A 99 -4.87 13.29 15.93
C ASN A 99 -6.13 13.85 15.27
N LYS A 100 -6.49 15.12 15.50
CA LYS A 100 -7.58 15.79 14.77
C LYS A 100 -7.28 15.85 13.27
N LEU A 101 -6.07 16.26 12.88
CA LEU A 101 -5.67 16.23 11.47
C LEU A 101 -5.71 14.81 10.88
N ALA A 102 -5.45 13.78 11.67
CA ALA A 102 -5.55 12.38 11.23
C ALA A 102 -7.00 11.94 11.00
N GLU A 103 -7.95 12.39 11.83
CA GLU A 103 -9.37 12.16 11.60
C GLU A 103 -9.87 12.91 10.35
N ASP A 104 -9.40 14.13 10.12
CA ASP A 104 -9.70 14.86 8.88
C ASP A 104 -9.16 14.12 7.64
N ASP A 105 -7.92 13.60 7.71
CA ASP A 105 -7.32 12.83 6.62
C ASP A 105 -8.04 11.50 6.37
N LYS A 106 -8.59 10.90 7.42
CA LYS A 106 -9.45 9.71 7.33
C LYS A 106 -10.78 10.03 6.65
N SER A 107 -11.39 11.19 6.97
CA SER A 107 -12.59 11.66 6.29
C SER A 107 -12.35 11.90 4.79
N ARG A 108 -11.26 12.60 4.45
CA ARG A 108 -10.79 12.79 3.07
C ARG A 108 -10.63 11.44 2.33
N TYR A 109 -9.93 10.48 2.95
CA TYR A 109 -9.74 9.16 2.36
C TYR A 109 -11.05 8.43 2.10
N GLN A 110 -12.01 8.53 3.02
CA GLN A 110 -13.31 7.87 2.88
C GLN A 110 -14.09 8.45 1.68
N GLN A 111 -14.11 9.78 1.54
CA GLN A 111 -14.75 10.46 0.40
C GLN A 111 -14.10 10.03 -0.93
N GLU A 112 -12.77 10.11 -1.03
CA GLU A 112 -12.02 9.68 -2.23
C GLU A 112 -12.25 8.20 -2.55
N LEU A 113 -12.39 7.35 -1.53
CA LEU A 113 -12.64 5.91 -1.70
C LEU A 113 -14.04 5.65 -2.25
N ASP A 114 -15.05 6.38 -1.79
CA ASP A 114 -16.41 6.22 -2.26
C ASP A 114 -16.56 6.73 -3.70
N GLU A 115 -15.91 7.85 -4.04
CA GLU A 115 -15.78 8.33 -5.42
C GLU A 115 -15.05 7.31 -6.32
N TYR A 116 -13.95 6.75 -5.84
CA TYR A 116 -13.18 5.73 -6.56
C TYR A 116 -14.02 4.49 -6.85
N LYS A 117 -14.75 3.99 -5.85
CA LYS A 117 -15.63 2.82 -6.00
C LYS A 117 -16.75 3.10 -7.00
N SER A 118 -17.40 4.25 -6.90
CA SER A 118 -18.44 4.68 -7.84
C SER A 118 -17.91 4.76 -9.27
N ARG A 119 -16.72 5.33 -9.47
CA ARG A 119 -16.08 5.38 -10.79
C ARG A 119 -15.79 3.98 -11.33
N ILE A 120 -15.18 3.09 -10.53
CA ILE A 120 -14.90 1.72 -10.96
C ILE A 120 -16.19 0.97 -11.31
N TYR A 121 -17.25 1.13 -10.52
CA TYR A 121 -18.55 0.52 -10.80
C TYR A 121 -19.13 1.03 -12.14
N SER A 122 -19.13 2.35 -12.37
CA SER A 122 -19.63 2.93 -13.62
C SER A 122 -18.82 2.49 -14.86
N ALA A 123 -17.49 2.41 -14.76
CA ALA A 123 -16.62 1.98 -15.85
C ALA A 123 -16.83 0.50 -16.23
N ASN A 124 -17.08 -0.35 -15.23
CA ASN A 124 -17.33 -1.77 -15.44
C ASN A 124 -18.74 -2.03 -16.02
N VAL A 125 -19.75 -1.25 -15.62
CA VAL A 125 -21.14 -1.40 -16.12
C VAL A 125 -21.28 -0.86 -17.56
N GLY A 126 -20.54 0.18 -17.92
CA GLY A 126 -20.55 0.76 -19.28
C GLY A 126 -19.82 -0.05 -20.36
N SER A 127 -19.08 -1.11 -20.01
CA SER A 127 -18.36 -1.98 -20.95
C SER A 127 -19.13 -3.27 -21.31
N SER A 128 -20.40 -3.37 -20.92
CA SER A 128 -21.30 -4.51 -21.23
C SER A 128 -22.45 -4.15 -22.19
N GLN A 129 -22.30 -3.09 -23.00
CA GLN A 129 -23.20 -2.82 -24.12
C GLN A 129 -22.45 -2.89 -25.45
#